data_AF-A0A5B8Z5D9-F1
#
_entry.id   AF-A0A5B8Z5D9-F1
#
_cell.length_a   1.000
_cell.length_b   1.000
_cell.length_c   1.000
_cell.angle_alpha   90.00
_cell.angle_beta   90.00
_cell.angle_gamma   90.00
#
_symmetry.space_group_name_H-M   'P 1'
#
loop_
_entity.id
_entity.type
_entity.pdbx_description
1 polymer ?
#
loop_
_entity_poly.entity_id
_entity_poly.type
_entity_poly.pdbx_seq_one_letter_code
_entity_poly.pdbx_strand_id
1 'polypeptide(L)' 'MGTIVCQACNSTIDYFEDEKVTVLYSKCECTSCDGEHKKHMREANK' A
#
# COMPACT_ATOMS: atom_id res chain seq x y z
N MET A 1 10.61 14.27 -5.04
CA MET A 1 10.52 13.47 -3.80
C MET A 1 9.14 12.88 -3.74
N GLY A 2 9.06 11.56 -3.63
CA GLY A 2 7.82 10.81 -3.57
C GLY A 2 7.51 10.27 -2.19
N THR A 3 6.25 9.94 -1.96
CA THR A 3 5.75 9.39 -0.69
C THR A 3 4.85 8.20 -0.98
N ILE A 4 5.04 7.12 -0.25
CA ILE A 4 4.19 5.93 -0.28
C ILE A 4 3.24 6.01 0.90
N VAL A 5 1.94 5.97 0.64
CA VAL A 5 0.88 6.09 1.64
C VAL A 5 0.02 4.82 1.64
N CYS A 6 -0.41 4.38 2.82
CA CYS A 6 -1.34 3.26 2.93
C CYS A 6 -2.74 3.64 2.45
N GLN A 7 -3.31 2.90 1.51
CA GLN A 7 -4.68 3.08 1.01
C GLN A 7 -5.75 2.86 2.07
N ALA A 8 -5.45 2.06 3.10
CA ALA A 8 -6.43 1.64 4.09
C ALA A 8 -6.44 2.54 5.34
N CYS A 9 -5.27 2.90 5.86
CA CYS A 9 -5.15 3.72 7.08
C CYS A 9 -4.60 5.13 6.84
N ASN A 10 -4.27 5.48 5.59
CA ASN A 10 -3.71 6.77 5.19
C ASN A 10 -2.40 7.14 5.91
N SER A 11 -1.72 6.17 6.51
CA SER A 11 -0.41 6.33 7.12
C SER A 11 0.68 6.35 6.06
N THR A 12 1.68 7.21 6.23
CA THR A 12 2.89 7.17 5.42
C THR A 12 3.67 5.90 5.69
N ILE A 13 3.98 5.16 4.62
CA ILE A 13 4.76 3.92 4.65
C ILE A 13 6.23 4.24 4.44
N ASP A 14 6.55 5.02 3.40
CA ASP A 14 7.94 5.30 3.04
C ASP A 14 8.07 6.58 2.18
N TYR A 15 9.31 7.05 2.02
CA TYR A 15 9.68 8.15 1.13
C TYR A 15 10.72 7.68 0.12
N PHE A 16 10.63 8.16 -1.12
CA PHE A 16 11.61 7.87 -2.15
C PHE A 16 12.06 9.14 -2.87
N GLU A 17 13.29 9.14 -3.36
CA GLU A 17 13.73 10.23 -4.22
C GLU A 17 13.16 10.03 -5.62
N ASP A 18 12.51 11.08 -6.11
CA ASP A 18 11.92 11.14 -7.45
C ASP A 18 12.10 12.56 -7.96
N GLU A 19 12.29 12.70 -9.27
CA GLU A 19 12.45 13.99 -9.91
C GLU A 19 11.16 14.83 -9.79
N LYS A 20 10.00 14.16 -9.73
CA LYS A 20 8.68 14.78 -9.57
C LYS A 20 8.13 14.50 -8.17
N VAL A 21 7.10 15.25 -7.79
CA VAL A 21 6.37 14.98 -6.54
C VAL A 21 5.30 13.95 -6.86
N THR A 22 5.48 12.74 -6.36
CA THR A 22 4.61 11.59 -6.67
C THR A 22 4.11 10.96 -5.38
N VAL A 23 2.78 10.82 -5.26
CA VAL A 23 2.16 10.09 -4.15
C VAL A 23 1.72 8.72 -4.67
N LEU A 24 2.34 7.67 -4.13
CA LEU A 24 1.98 6.30 -4.41
C LEU A 24 1.16 5.74 -3.26
N TYR A 25 0.25 4.84 -3.61
CA TYR A 25 -0.69 4.27 -2.68
C TYR A 25 -0.49 2.74 -2.63
N SER A 26 -0.15 2.21 -1.46
CA SER A 26 0.08 0.77 -1.22
C SER A 26 -0.69 0.29 0.01
N LYS A 27 -0.56 -0.97 0.42
CA LYS A 27 -1.13 -1.49 1.69
C LYS A 27 0.01 -1.72 2.69
N CYS A 28 -0.14 -1.27 3.93
CA CYS A 28 0.82 -1.60 5.01
C CYS A 28 0.51 -2.96 5.65
N GLU A 29 1.55 -3.63 6.14
CA GLU A 29 1.48 -4.86 6.98
C GLU A 29 1.11 -4.56 8.44
N CYS A 30 0.31 -3.52 8.63
CA CYS A 30 -0.17 -3.10 9.93
C CYS A 30 -1.38 -3.99 10.30
N THR A 31 -1.47 -4.47 11.55
CA THR A 31 -2.51 -5.42 12.00
C THR A 31 -3.94 -4.95 11.69
N SER A 32 -4.17 -3.64 11.70
CA SER A 32 -5.46 -3.03 11.37
C SER A 32 -5.83 -3.11 9.88
N CYS A 33 -4.85 -3.26 8.98
CA CYS A 33 -5.06 -3.37 7.53
C CYS A 33 -4.95 -4.82 7.03
N ASP A 34 -4.35 -5.71 7.81
CA ASP A 34 -4.21 -7.14 7.52
C ASP A 34 -5.57 -7.87 7.47
N GLY A 35 -6.58 -7.32 8.16
CA GLY A 35 -7.96 -7.85 8.17
C GLY A 35 -8.69 -7.82 6.82
N GLU A 36 -8.19 -7.06 5.85
CA GLU A 36 -8.75 -6.93 4.49
C GLU A 36 -7.96 -7.75 3.43
N HIS A 37 -6.99 -8.58 3.85
CA HIS A 37 -6.13 -9.36 2.95
C HIS A 37 -6.67 -10.76 2.60
N LYS A 38 -7.99 -10.93 2.48
CA LYS A 38 -8.58 -12.23 2.05
C LYS A 38 -9.56 -12.14 0.87
N LYS A 39 -9.53 -11.09 0.05
CA LYS A 39 -10.49 -10.98 -1.07
C LYS A 39 -9.92 -10.96 -2.48
N HIS A 40 -8.61 -10.80 -2.73
CA HIS A 40 -8.11 -10.64 -4.11
C HIS A 40 -6.89 -11.51 -4.47
N MET A 41 -6.86 -12.77 -4.04
CA MET A 41 -6.06 -13.82 -4.71
C MET A 41 -6.74 -15.19 -4.60
N ARG A 42 -7.93 -15.30 -5.24
CA ARG A 42 -8.50 -16.58 -5.68
C ARG A 42 -8.42 -16.66 -7.21
N GLU A 43 -7.23 -16.45 -7.79
CA GLU A 43 -7.00 -16.70 -9.22
C GLU A 43 -5.64 -17.36 -9.46
N ALA A 44 -5.32 -18.40 -8.69
CA ALA A 44 -4.29 -19.37 -9.05
C ALA A 44 -4.77 -20.80 -8.77
N ASN A 45 -6.00 -21.12 -9.19
CA ASN A 45 -6.42 -22.50 -9.31
C ASN A 45 -7.32 -22.70 -10.53
N LYS A 46 -6.68 -22.98 -11.67
CA LYS A 46 -7.08 -24.09 -12.53
C LYS A 46 -5.83 -24.68 -13.18
#